data_AF-A0A067F0Y1-F1
#
_entry.id   AF-A0A067F0Y1-F1
#
_cell.length_a   1.000
_cell.length_b   1.000
_cell.length_c   1.000
_cell.angle_alpha   90.00
_cell.angle_beta   90.00
_cell.angle_gamma   90.00
#
_symmetry.space_group_name_H-M   'P 1'
#
loop_
_entity.id
_entity.type
_entity.pdbx_description
1 polymer ?
#
loop_
_entity_poly.entity_id
_entity_poly.type
_entity_poly.pdbx_seq_one_letter_code
_entity_poly.pdbx_strand_id
1 'polypeptide(L)' 'PNTSIFPEAYNPEDVNDKVLKPNGELAKYLEGLAEAEDVQSYVKENAFGQPPVNSSHPDWRFYCKSVSC' A
#
# COMPACT_ATOMS: atom_id res chain seq x y z
N PRO A 1 2.06 11.79 7.07
CA PRO A 1 1.51 11.42 5.75
C PRO A 1 2.44 10.37 5.11
N ASN A 2 1.97 9.58 4.14
CA ASN A 2 2.80 8.57 3.44
C ASN A 2 3.43 7.53 4.39
N THR A 3 2.65 7.05 5.36
CA THR A 3 3.09 6.04 6.35
C THR A 3 2.46 4.66 6.10
N SER A 4 1.72 4.51 5.00
CA SER A 4 0.93 3.33 4.71
C SER A 4 0.88 3.10 3.21
N ILE A 5 0.91 1.82 2.82
CA ILE A 5 0.66 1.33 1.47
C ILE A 5 -0.59 0.44 1.49
N PHE A 6 -1.26 0.32 0.34
CA PHE A 6 -2.50 -0.47 0.24
C PHE A 6 -2.37 -1.45 -0.93
N PRO A 7 -1.69 -2.59 -0.77
CA PRO A 7 -1.58 -3.58 -1.84
C PRO A 7 -2.95 -4.06 -2.33
N GLU A 8 -3.02 -4.50 -3.59
CA GLU A 8 -4.18 -5.24 -4.08
C GLU A 8 -4.39 -6.52 -3.25
N ALA A 9 -5.66 -6.91 -3.11
CA ALA A 9 -5.99 -8.13 -2.38
C ALA A 9 -5.46 -9.36 -3.15
N TYR A 10 -4.80 -10.26 -2.43
CA TYR A 10 -4.29 -11.50 -3.02
C TYR A 10 -5.43 -12.35 -3.57
N ASN A 11 -5.31 -12.75 -4.83
CA ASN A 11 -6.24 -13.65 -5.49
C ASN A 11 -5.59 -15.01 -5.82
N PRO A 12 -5.91 -16.09 -5.08
CA PRO A 12 -5.33 -17.41 -5.34
C PRO A 12 -5.78 -18.03 -6.67
N GLU A 13 -6.90 -17.59 -7.24
CA GLU A 13 -7.40 -18.08 -8.53
C GLU A 13 -6.72 -17.37 -9.71
N ASP A 14 -6.14 -16.19 -9.48
CA ASP A 14 -5.35 -15.49 -10.48
C ASP A 14 -3.91 -16.01 -10.48
N VAL A 15 -3.61 -16.88 -11.43
CA VAL A 15 -2.26 -17.42 -11.65
C VAL A 15 -1.22 -16.35 -11.99
N ASN A 16 -1.67 -15.17 -12.42
CA ASN A 16 -0.85 -14.00 -12.68
C ASN A 16 -0.67 -13.10 -11.47
N ASP A 17 -1.39 -13.33 -10.36
CA ASP A 17 -1.10 -12.69 -9.10
C ASP A 17 0.28 -13.17 -8.60
N LYS A 18 1.26 -12.30 -8.82
CA LYS A 18 2.66 -12.52 -8.51
C LYS A 18 3.18 -11.48 -7.52
N VAL A 19 2.31 -10.61 -7.01
CA VAL A 19 2.69 -9.47 -6.17
C VAL A 19 3.41 -9.95 -4.91
N LEU A 20 2.89 -11.00 -4.29
CA LEU A 20 3.41 -11.60 -3.05
C LEU A 20 4.45 -12.72 -3.27
N LYS A 21 4.81 -13.05 -4.51
CA LYS A 21 5.80 -14.11 -4.76
C LYS A 21 7.19 -13.67 -4.25
N PRO A 22 8.10 -14.62 -3.95
CA PRO A 22 9.50 -14.28 -3.74
C PRO A 22 10.04 -13.46 -4.90
N ASN A 23 10.73 -12.35 -4.60
CA ASN A 23 11.18 -11.35 -5.58
C ASN A 23 10.05 -10.73 -6.44
N GLY A 24 8.81 -10.82 -5.97
CA GLY A 24 7.64 -10.15 -6.51
C GLY A 24 7.68 -8.65 -6.27
N GLU A 25 6.64 -7.96 -6.75
CA GLU A 25 6.58 -6.49 -6.70
C GLU A 25 6.61 -5.96 -5.26
N LEU A 26 5.86 -6.58 -4.34
CA LEU A 26 5.87 -6.15 -2.94
C LEU A 26 7.23 -6.42 -2.28
N ALA A 27 7.86 -7.56 -2.58
CA ALA A 27 9.17 -7.87 -2.02
C ALA A 27 10.22 -6.83 -2.43
N LYS A 28 10.28 -6.49 -3.73
CA LYS A 28 11.19 -5.46 -4.27
C LYS A 28 10.92 -4.08 -3.69
N TYR A 29 9.64 -3.73 -3.50
CA TYR A 29 9.25 -2.49 -2.84
C TYR A 29 9.79 -2.42 -1.41
N LEU A 30 9.63 -3.50 -0.64
CA LEU A 30 10.08 -3.56 0.75
C LEU A 30 11.61 -3.57 0.87
N GLU A 31 12.33 -4.15 -0.10
CA GLU A 31 13.79 -4.03 -0.18
C GLU A 31 14.21 -2.56 -0.35
N GLY A 32 13.61 -1.83 -1.29
CA GLY A 32 13.91 -0.39 -1.46
C GLY A 32 13.51 0.45 -0.25
N LEU A 33 12.39 0.11 0.40
CA LEU A 33 11.93 0.77 1.63
C LEU A 33 12.92 0.56 2.79
N ALA A 34 13.52 -0.63 2.89
CA ALA A 34 14.48 -0.97 3.95
C ALA A 34 15.80 -0.19 3.82
N GLU A 35 16.20 0.16 2.60
CA GLU A 35 17.40 0.94 2.30
C GLU A 35 17.15 2.47 2.32
N ALA A 36 15.89 2.90 2.40
CA ALA A 36 15.54 4.32 2.36
C ALA A 36 15.95 5.05 3.65
N GLU A 37 16.66 6.18 3.50
CA GLU A 37 16.99 7.06 4.62
C GLU A 37 15.73 7.70 5.23
N ASP A 38 14.79 8.12 4.38
CA ASP A 38 13.47 8.62 4.79
C ASP A 38 12.34 7.78 4.20
N VAL A 39 11.73 7.00 5.07
CA VAL A 39 10.60 6.11 4.73
C VAL A 39 9.43 6.89 4.14
N GLN A 40 9.10 8.08 4.67
CA GLN A 40 7.93 8.83 4.22
C GLN A 40 8.10 9.38 2.80
N SER A 41 9.30 9.86 2.45
CA SER A 41 9.63 10.28 1.09
C SER A 41 9.64 9.09 0.14
N TYR A 42 10.21 7.95 0.54
CA TYR A 42 10.18 6.75 -0.29
C TYR A 42 8.75 6.30 -0.60
N VAL A 43 7.86 6.23 0.40
CA VAL A 43 6.46 5.86 0.20
C VAL A 43 5.72 6.86 -0.68
N LYS A 44 6.06 8.16 -0.58
CA LYS A 44 5.46 9.21 -1.41
C LYS A 44 5.88 9.09 -2.88
N GLU A 45 7.16 8.84 -3.12
CA GLU A 45 7.75 8.80 -4.46
C GLU A 45 7.51 7.45 -5.15
N ASN A 46 7.35 6.40 -4.36
CA ASN A 46 7.08 5.03 -4.80
C ASN A 46 5.70 4.64 -4.27
N ALA A 47 4.64 5.18 -4.85
CA ALA A 47 3.28 4.77 -4.50
C ALA A 47 3.08 3.28 -4.89
N PHE A 48 2.56 2.48 -3.96
CA PHE A 48 2.37 1.04 -4.17
C PHE A 48 0.93 0.61 -3.87
N GLY A 49 0.32 -0.08 -4.85
CA GLY A 49 -1.04 -0.58 -4.77
C GLY A 49 -2.11 0.49 -4.96
N GLN A 50 -3.19 0.38 -4.21
CA GLN A 50 -4.38 1.22 -4.26
C GLN A 50 -4.13 2.62 -3.69
N PRO A 51 -4.85 3.64 -4.19
CA PRO A 51 -4.76 4.98 -3.65
C PRO A 51 -5.25 5.04 -2.21
N PRO A 52 -4.74 5.98 -1.38
CA PRO A 52 -5.21 6.16 -0.02
C PRO A 52 -6.72 6.43 0.03
N VAL A 53 -7.39 5.71 0.93
CA VAL A 53 -8.79 5.98 1.27
C VAL A 53 -8.89 7.40 1.84
N ASN A 54 -9.75 8.21 1.25
CA ASN A 54 -9.97 9.59 1.65
C ASN A 54 -11.47 9.89 1.79
N SER A 55 -11.82 11.14 2.13
CA SER A 55 -13.20 11.55 2.40
C SER A 55 -14.19 11.40 1.24
N SER A 56 -13.69 11.21 0.01
CA SER A 56 -14.53 10.91 -1.16
C SER A 56 -14.92 9.43 -1.27
N HIS A 57 -14.31 8.53 -0.50
CA HIS A 57 -14.60 7.10 -0.58
C HIS A 57 -16.02 6.81 -0.07
N PRO A 58 -16.82 5.97 -0.75
CA PRO A 58 -18.21 5.65 -0.35
C PRO A 58 -18.32 5.18 1.11
N ASP A 59 -17.36 4.37 1.54
CA ASP A 59 -17.28 3.84 2.91
C ASP A 59 -16.47 4.72 3.87
N TRP A 60 -16.23 6.00 3.56
CA TRP A 60 -15.40 6.87 4.42
C TRP A 60 -15.88 6.89 5.87
N ARG A 61 -17.20 6.83 6.12
CA ARG A 61 -17.76 6.76 7.48
C ARG A 61 -17.32 5.54 8.29
N PHE A 62 -16.96 4.44 7.62
CA PHE A 62 -16.38 3.27 8.28
C PHE A 62 -14.93 3.55 8.66
N TYR A 63 -14.14 4.07 7.71
CA TYR A 63 -12.70 4.32 7.90
C TYR A 63 -12.40 5.51 8.83
N CYS A 64 -13.24 6.54 8.85
CA CYS A 64 -13.06 7.74 9.69
C CYS A 64 -13.38 7.49 11.17
N LYS A 65 -13.89 6.31 11.56
CA LYS A 65 -14.07 5.96 12.99
C LYS A 65 -12.74 5.80 13.73
N SER A 66 -11.67 5.45 13.00
CA SER A 66 -10.33 5.22 13.55
C SER A 66 -9.49 6.50 13.65
N VAL A 67 -9.91 7.55 12.95
CA VAL A 67 -9.31 8.88 12.99
C VAL A 67 -10.33 9.74 13.70
N SER A 68 -10.21 9.91 15.03
CA SER A 68 -11.12 10.76 15.82
C SER A 68 -11.42 12.05 15.05
N CYS A 69 -12.66 12.18 14.59
CA CYS A 69 -13.11 13.31 13.78
C CYS A 69 -13.09 14.61 14.58
#